data_AF-A0A925NBY6-F1
#
_entry.id   AF-A0A925NBY6-F1
#
_cell.length_a   1.000
_cell.length_b   1.000
_cell.length_c   1.000
_cell.angle_alpha   90.00
_cell.angle_beta   90.00
_cell.angle_gamma   90.00
#
_symmetry.space_group_name_H-M   'P 1'
#
loop_
_entity.id
_entity.type
_entity.pdbx_description
1 polymer ?
#
loop_
_entity_poly.entity_id
_entity_poly.type
_entity_poly.pdbx_seq_one_letter_code
_entity_poly.pdbx_strand_id
1 'polypeptide(L)'
;MNAIVGWGLAAVAVAAGWWGYGWPGVVMAISVVVFWLLLQFSRAMRAMKTAATAPKGRVDSAVMLNAKLKPGMTLMQVIAVTESLGERVSDTPETWAWVDDGDSRVSLVFDGAKLQSWQLTRPEPKADSPAP
;
A
#
# COMPACT_ATOMS: atom_id res chain seq x y z
N MET A 1 -10.20 -9.14 -6.31
CA MET A 1 -10.60 -10.33 -7.09
C MET A 1 -9.62 -11.45 -6.77
N ASN A 2 -10.07 -12.45 -6.02
CA ASN A 2 -9.21 -13.47 -5.40
C ASN A 2 -8.48 -14.28 -6.47
N ALA A 3 -7.15 -14.27 -6.44
CA ALA A 3 -6.29 -15.00 -7.38
C ALA A 3 -6.66 -16.48 -7.48
N ILE A 4 -7.19 -17.04 -6.39
CA ILE A 4 -7.68 -18.42 -6.26
C ILE A 4 -8.80 -18.75 -7.27
N VAL A 5 -9.74 -17.83 -7.49
CA VAL A 5 -10.83 -18.00 -8.48
C VAL A 5 -10.26 -18.01 -9.90
N GLY A 6 -9.19 -17.24 -10.10
CA GLY A 6 -8.45 -17.21 -11.35
C GLY A 6 -7.77 -18.54 -11.68
N TRP A 7 -7.03 -19.08 -10.72
CA TRP A 7 -6.36 -20.39 -10.87
C TRP A 7 -7.35 -21.52 -11.15
N GLY A 8 -8.55 -21.49 -10.54
CA GLY A 8 -9.60 -22.46 -10.81
C GLY A 8 -10.11 -22.42 -12.26
N LEU A 9 -10.36 -21.22 -12.80
CA LEU A 9 -10.84 -21.05 -14.19
C LEU A 9 -9.78 -21.46 -15.22
N ALA A 10 -8.51 -21.16 -14.96
CA ALA A 10 -7.40 -21.57 -15.82
C ALA A 10 -7.28 -23.11 -15.90
N ALA A 11 -7.38 -23.80 -14.75
CA ALA A 11 -7.31 -25.26 -14.70
C ALA A 11 -8.49 -25.93 -15.45
N VAL A 12 -9.70 -25.38 -15.31
CA VAL A 12 -10.89 -25.88 -16.03
C VAL A 12 -10.78 -25.66 -17.54
N ALA A 13 -10.25 -24.51 -17.99
CA ALA A 13 -10.04 -24.25 -19.41
C ALA A 13 -9.01 -25.20 -20.04
N VAL A 14 -7.92 -25.52 -19.32
CA VAL A 14 -6.91 -26.48 -19.78
C VAL A 14 -7.48 -27.90 -19.83
N ALA A 15 -8.24 -28.32 -18.82
CA ALA A 15 -8.89 -29.63 -18.78
C ALA A 15 -9.96 -29.79 -19.88
N ALA A 16 -10.75 -28.74 -20.14
CA ALA A 16 -11.75 -28.74 -21.21
C ALA A 16 -11.10 -28.73 -22.62
N GLY A 17 -9.99 -28.01 -22.80
CA GLY A 17 -9.21 -28.01 -24.04
C GLY A 17 -8.55 -29.36 -24.34
N TRP A 18 -8.10 -30.08 -23.30
CA TRP A 18 -7.53 -31.43 -23.40
C TRP A 18 -8.56 -32.46 -23.88
N TRP A 19 -9.81 -32.37 -23.44
CA TRP A 19 -10.86 -33.32 -23.80
C TRP A 19 -11.46 -33.10 -25.21
N GLY A 20 -11.43 -31.87 -25.72
CA GLY A 20 -12.14 -31.53 -26.96
C GLY A 20 -11.32 -31.53 -28.26
N TYR A 21 -10.03 -31.17 -28.24
CA TYR A 21 -9.33 -30.75 -29.47
C TYR A 21 -7.94 -31.38 -29.71
N GLY A 22 -7.45 -32.24 -28.81
CA GLY A 22 -6.12 -32.85 -28.93
C GLY A 22 -4.97 -31.82 -28.87
N TRP A 23 -3.89 -32.06 -29.62
CA TRP A 23 -2.66 -31.25 -29.60
C TRP A 23 -2.85 -29.73 -29.79
N PRO A 24 -3.71 -29.24 -30.71
CA PRO A 24 -4.00 -27.80 -30.84
C PRO A 24 -4.61 -27.15 -29.58
N GLY A 25 -5.41 -27.90 -28.80
CA GLY A 25 -6.02 -27.42 -27.56
C GLY A 25 -4.98 -27.17 -26.46
N VAL A 26 -3.92 -27.98 -26.43
CA VAL A 26 -2.79 -27.82 -25.51
C VAL A 26 -2.03 -26.52 -25.81
N VAL A 27 -1.76 -26.25 -27.09
CA VAL A 27 -1.06 -25.03 -27.50
C VAL A 27 -1.88 -23.80 -27.12
N MET A 28 -3.19 -23.80 -27.35
CA MET A 28 -4.09 -22.71 -26.94
C MET A 28 -4.16 -22.54 -25.43
N ALA A 29 -4.27 -23.63 -24.66
CA ALA A 29 -4.28 -23.58 -23.21
C ALA A 29 -2.96 -22.97 -22.66
N ILE A 30 -1.81 -23.38 -23.21
CA ILE A 30 -0.51 -22.81 -22.85
C ILE A 30 -0.47 -21.32 -23.19
N SER A 31 -0.93 -20.91 -24.37
CA SER A 31 -0.96 -19.49 -24.76
C SER A 31 -1.82 -18.65 -23.81
N VAL A 32 -3.00 -19.15 -23.42
CA VAL A 32 -3.88 -18.47 -22.46
C VAL A 32 -3.24 -18.39 -21.08
N VAL A 33 -2.60 -19.47 -20.61
CA VAL A 33 -1.90 -19.50 -19.31
C VAL A 33 -0.71 -18.53 -19.31
N VAL A 34 0.09 -18.49 -20.38
CA VAL A 34 1.20 -17.56 -20.53
C VAL A 34 0.71 -16.12 -20.59
N PHE A 35 -0.32 -15.84 -21.41
CA PHE A 35 -0.93 -14.51 -21.49
C PHE A 35 -1.48 -14.05 -20.13
N TRP A 36 -2.13 -14.95 -19.41
CA TRP A 36 -2.58 -14.72 -18.04
C TRP A 36 -1.41 -14.39 -17.11
N LEU A 37 -0.36 -15.22 -17.10
CA LEU A 37 0.82 -15.01 -16.26
C LEU A 37 1.48 -13.65 -16.54
N LEU A 38 1.56 -13.24 -17.80
CA LEU A 38 2.06 -11.92 -18.18
C LEU A 38 1.18 -10.80 -17.63
N LEU A 39 -0.15 -10.95 -17.66
CA LEU A 39 -1.05 -9.97 -17.02
C LEU A 39 -0.86 -9.91 -15.50
N GLN A 40 -0.70 -11.05 -14.83
CA GLN A 40 -0.42 -11.07 -13.38
C GLN A 40 0.93 -10.43 -13.06
N PHE A 41 1.97 -10.73 -13.86
CA PHE A 41 3.29 -10.14 -13.72
C PHE A 41 3.25 -8.62 -13.94
N SER A 42 2.50 -8.14 -14.94
CA SER A 42 2.33 -6.69 -15.18
C SER A 42 1.64 -5.98 -14.00
N ARG A 43 0.65 -6.63 -13.37
CA ARG A 43 -0.03 -6.11 -12.18
C ARG A 43 0.90 -6.08 -10.97
N ALA A 44 1.70 -7.14 -10.78
CA ALA A 44 2.71 -7.21 -9.72
C ALA A 44 3.79 -6.12 -9.89
N MET A 45 4.31 -5.94 -11.11
CA MET A 45 5.27 -4.88 -11.43
C MET A 45 4.69 -3.49 -11.21
N ARG A 46 3.40 -3.27 -11.49
CA ARG A 46 2.73 -1.98 -11.26
C ARG A 46 2.58 -1.68 -9.76
N ALA A 47 2.22 -2.68 -8.96
CA ALA A 47 2.19 -2.57 -7.50
C ALA A 47 3.58 -2.35 -6.89
N MET A 48 4.60 -3.08 -7.36
CA MET A 48 6.00 -2.87 -6.96
C MET A 48 6.50 -1.48 -7.36
N LYS A 49 6.11 -0.96 -8.52
CA LYS A 49 6.47 0.40 -8.96
C LYS A 49 5.83 1.46 -8.06
N THR A 50 4.59 1.27 -7.63
CA THR A 50 3.93 2.13 -6.64
C THR A 50 4.62 2.04 -5.27
N ALA A 51 4.96 0.83 -4.80
CA ALA A 51 5.69 0.65 -3.55
C ALA A 51 7.14 1.19 -3.59
N ALA A 52 7.81 1.10 -4.74
CA ALA A 52 9.16 1.62 -4.94
C ALA A 52 9.20 3.15 -5.12
N THR A 53 8.05 3.77 -5.42
CA THR A 53 7.89 5.23 -5.43
C THR A 53 7.30 5.76 -4.14
N ALA A 54 6.88 4.90 -3.21
CA ALA A 54 6.38 5.28 -1.90
C ALA A 54 7.52 5.91 -1.08
N PRO A 55 7.49 7.24 -0.84
CA PRO A 55 8.52 7.93 -0.08
C PRO A 55 8.49 7.44 1.37
N LYS A 56 9.66 7.32 1.99
CA LYS A 56 9.76 7.06 3.44
C LYS A 56 8.93 8.12 4.18
N GLY A 57 8.17 7.71 5.20
CA GLY A 57 7.31 8.60 5.97
C GLY A 57 6.00 8.98 5.27
N ARG A 58 5.58 8.31 4.19
CA ARG A 58 4.32 8.60 3.51
C ARG A 58 3.22 7.57 3.79
N VAL A 59 1.97 8.01 3.87
CA VAL A 59 0.77 7.19 4.09
C VAL A 59 -0.36 7.59 3.16
N ASP A 60 -1.24 6.64 2.81
CA ASP A 60 -2.38 6.89 1.90
C ASP A 60 -3.33 7.99 2.40
N SER A 61 -3.51 8.11 3.73
CA SER A 61 -4.31 9.17 4.33
C SER A 61 -3.91 9.42 5.78
N ALA A 62 -3.50 10.65 6.08
CA ALA A 62 -3.15 11.09 7.42
C ALA A 62 -4.38 11.05 8.35
N VAL A 63 -5.56 11.35 7.81
CA VAL A 63 -6.83 11.30 8.54
C VAL A 63 -7.17 9.87 8.95
N MET A 64 -7.02 8.91 8.04
CA MET A 64 -7.29 7.50 8.32
C MET A 64 -6.31 6.94 9.35
N LEU A 65 -5.03 7.33 9.25
CA LEU A 65 -4.03 7.00 10.27
C LEU A 65 -4.47 7.57 11.63
N ASN A 66 -4.76 8.86 11.71
CA ASN A 66 -5.20 9.53 12.93
C ASN A 66 -6.43 8.85 13.57
N ALA A 67 -7.37 8.34 12.78
CA ALA A 67 -8.55 7.63 13.28
C ALA A 67 -8.23 6.22 13.83
N LYS A 68 -7.16 5.58 13.37
CA LYS A 68 -6.73 4.24 13.80
C LYS A 68 -5.82 4.27 15.04
N LEU A 69 -5.21 5.41 15.33
CA LEU A 69 -4.29 5.56 16.47
C LEU A 69 -5.02 5.41 17.81
N LYS A 70 -4.36 4.72 18.74
CA LYS A 70 -4.83 4.52 20.11
C LYS A 70 -3.67 4.72 21.08
N PRO A 71 -3.92 5.28 22.28
CA PRO A 71 -2.90 5.40 23.30
C PRO A 71 -2.31 4.03 23.65
N GLY A 72 -1.00 3.98 23.86
CA GLY A 72 -0.30 2.75 24.23
C GLY A 72 0.14 1.85 23.06
N MET A 73 -0.18 2.22 21.81
CA MET A 73 0.35 1.52 20.64
C MET A 73 1.87 1.61 20.56
N THR A 74 2.54 0.54 20.13
CA THR A 74 3.99 0.60 19.90
C THR A 74 4.29 1.13 18.50
N LEU A 75 5.50 1.66 18.28
CA LEU A 75 5.94 2.09 16.95
C LEU A 75 5.80 0.97 15.91
N MET A 76 6.09 -0.28 16.30
CA MET A 76 5.93 -1.45 15.44
C MET A 76 4.47 -1.71 15.04
N GLN A 77 3.52 -1.51 15.96
CA GLN A 77 2.09 -1.63 15.65
C GLN A 77 1.64 -0.54 14.67
N VAL A 78 2.15 0.69 14.81
CA VAL A 78 1.86 1.80 13.88
C VAL A 78 2.43 1.50 12.49
N ILE A 79 3.66 1.02 12.40
CA ILE A 79 4.29 0.63 11.12
C ILE A 79 3.51 -0.52 10.46
N ALA A 80 3.04 -1.51 11.23
CA ALA A 80 2.24 -2.61 10.69
C ALA A 80 0.89 -2.14 10.11
N VAL A 81 0.31 -1.07 10.67
CA VAL A 81 -0.97 -0.49 10.20
C VAL A 81 -0.77 0.46 9.01
N THR A 82 0.37 1.14 8.94
CA THR A 82 0.69 2.13 7.90
C THR A 82 1.44 1.54 6.71
N GLU A 83 2.01 0.34 6.87
CA GLU A 83 2.93 -0.30 5.91
C GLU A 83 4.10 0.61 5.50
N SER A 84 4.42 1.60 6.33
CA SER A 84 5.37 2.67 6.03
C SER A 84 6.24 2.99 7.24
N LEU A 85 7.55 3.07 7.00
CA LEU A 85 8.50 3.55 8.00
C LEU A 85 8.28 5.05 8.18
N GLY A 86 7.94 5.48 9.41
CA GLY A 86 7.80 6.90 9.73
C GLY A 86 9.09 7.67 9.56
N GLU A 87 8.97 8.98 9.40
CA GLU A 87 10.10 9.90 9.43
C GLU A 87 10.39 10.30 10.89
N ARG A 88 11.64 10.14 11.34
CA ARG A 88 12.04 10.53 12.69
C ARG A 88 12.24 12.04 12.74
N VAL A 89 11.44 12.72 13.56
CA VAL A 89 11.44 14.20 13.66
C VAL A 89 12.23 14.68 14.87
N SER A 90 12.14 13.96 15.99
CA SER A 90 12.88 14.29 17.22
C SER A 90 13.22 13.03 18.01
N ASP A 91 14.32 13.08 18.76
CA ASP A 91 14.77 12.00 19.63
C ASP A 91 14.24 12.16 21.06
N THR A 92 13.98 13.40 21.48
CA THR A 92 13.54 13.74 22.84
C THR A 92 12.51 14.88 22.80
N PRO A 93 11.22 14.61 23.05
CA PRO A 93 10.61 13.27 23.15
C PRO A 93 10.64 12.54 21.80
N GLU A 94 10.69 11.21 21.82
CA GLU A 94 10.79 10.38 20.61
C GLU A 94 9.58 10.63 19.70
N THR A 95 9.81 11.32 18.58
CA THR A 95 8.72 11.80 17.70
C THR A 95 8.91 11.29 16.29
N TRP A 96 7.86 10.67 15.76
CA TRP A 96 7.80 10.13 14.41
C TRP A 96 6.65 10.77 13.63
N ALA A 97 6.85 11.04 12.35
CA ALA A 97 5.84 11.65 11.50
C ALA A 97 5.55 10.84 10.25
N TRP A 98 4.31 10.92 9.80
CA TRP A 98 3.88 10.48 8.48
C TRP A 98 3.15 11.61 7.78
N VAL A 99 3.29 11.69 6.46
CA VAL A 99 2.67 12.71 5.61
C VAL A 99 1.82 11.99 4.56
N ASP A 100 0.64 12.54 4.23
CA ASP A 100 -0.16 12.05 3.12
C ASP A 100 0.06 12.86 1.83
N ASP A 101 -0.59 12.44 0.74
CA ASP A 101 -0.47 13.11 -0.55
C ASP A 101 -1.13 14.50 -0.58
N GLY A 102 -1.97 14.82 0.42
CA GLY A 102 -2.54 16.14 0.63
C GLY A 102 -1.70 17.03 1.55
N ASP A 103 -0.41 16.71 1.72
CA ASP A 103 0.56 17.34 2.62
C ASP A 103 0.12 17.42 4.10
N SER A 104 -0.92 16.66 4.47
CA SER A 104 -1.35 16.57 5.86
C SER A 104 -0.40 15.65 6.62
N ARG A 105 0.08 16.11 7.77
CA ARG A 105 1.09 15.44 8.58
C ARG A 105 0.49 14.93 9.88
N VAL A 106 0.74 13.67 10.22
CA VAL A 106 0.49 13.15 11.57
C VAL A 106 1.81 12.99 12.30
N SER A 107 1.97 13.69 13.41
CA SER A 107 3.13 13.56 14.30
C SER A 107 2.74 12.75 15.53
N LEU A 108 3.50 11.73 15.86
CA LEU A 108 3.27 10.80 16.96
C LEU A 108 4.42 10.92 17.96
N VAL A 109 4.08 11.12 19.22
CA VAL A 109 5.04 11.21 20.32
C VAL A 109 5.01 9.93 21.14
N PHE A 110 6.17 9.32 21.29
CA PHE A 110 6.38 8.09 22.04
C PHE A 110 7.12 8.38 23.34
N ASP A 111 6.69 7.69 24.39
CA ASP A 111 7.36 7.65 25.68
C ASP A 111 7.41 6.20 26.16
N GLY A 112 8.58 5.73 26.60
CA GLY A 112 8.79 4.32 26.97
C GLY A 112 8.35 3.32 25.89
N ALA A 113 8.62 3.60 24.61
CA ALA A 113 8.23 2.81 23.43
C ALA A 113 6.71 2.68 23.18
N LYS A 114 5.89 3.52 23.82
CA LYS A 114 4.43 3.56 23.66
C LYS A 114 3.95 4.92 23.20
N LEU A 115 2.95 4.92 22.34
CA LEU A 115 2.31 6.12 21.83
C LEU A 115 1.60 6.86 22.97
N GLN A 116 2.08 8.05 23.27
CA GLN A 116 1.54 8.90 24.33
C GLN A 116 0.54 9.91 23.77
N SER A 117 0.91 10.58 22.68
CA SER A 117 0.07 11.57 22.02
C SER A 117 0.34 11.63 20.53
N TRP A 118 -0.59 12.18 19.77
CA TRP A 118 -0.42 12.43 18.35
C TRP A 118 -1.18 13.68 17.93
N GLN A 119 -0.73 14.30 16.85
CA GLN A 119 -1.32 15.51 16.31
C GLN A 119 -1.40 15.42 14.78
N LEU A 120 -2.58 15.74 14.24
CA LEU A 120 -2.80 15.91 12.81
C LEU A 120 -2.69 17.39 12.46
N THR A 121 -1.69 17.74 11.65
CA THR A 121 -1.51 19.08 11.09
C THR A 121 -1.88 19.05 9.62
N ARG A 122 -2.88 19.83 9.23
CA ARG A 122 -3.23 20.07 7.83
C ARG A 122 -2.37 21.23 7.31
N PRO A 123 -1.89 21.21 6.05
CA PRO A 123 -1.22 22.38 5.47
C PRO A 123 -2.18 23.58 5.51
N GLU A 124 -1.66 24.73 5.92
CA GLU A 124 -2.42 25.98 5.81
C GLU A 124 -2.66 26.26 4.32
N PRO A 125 -3.87 26.70 3.93
CA PRO A 125 -4.07 27.23 2.59
C PRO A 125 -3.09 28.38 2.42
N LYS A 126 -2.18 28.27 1.45
CA LYS A 126 -1.29 29.37 1.06
C LYS A 126 -2.18 30.57 0.78
N ALA A 127 -2.20 31.54 1.69
CA ALA A 127 -2.91 32.78 1.49
C ALA A 127 -2.30 33.43 0.24
N ASP A 128 -3.10 33.56 -0.81
CA ASP A 128 -2.73 34.35 -1.98
C ASP A 128 -2.43 35.77 -1.47
N SER A 129 -1.15 36.11 -1.40
CA SER A 129 -0.73 37.51 -1.21
C SER A 129 -1.39 38.33 -2.32
N PRO A 130 -2.16 39.39 -2.00
CA PRO A 130 -2.70 40.25 -3.03
C PRO A 130 -1.52 40.89 -3.76
N ALA A 131 -1.48 40.69 -5.08
CA ALA A 131 -0.46 41.23 -5.96
C ALA A 131 -0.41 42.78 -5.83
N PRO A 132 0.79 43.40 -5.91
CA PRO A 132 0.95 44.85 -5.83
C PRO A 132 0.34 45.59 -7.01
#